data_AF-A0A060Y0J3-F1
#
_entry.id   AF-A0A060Y0J3-F1
#
_cell.length_a   1.000
_cell.length_b   1.000
_cell.length_c   1.000
_cell.angle_alpha   90.00
_cell.angle_beta   90.00
_cell.angle_gamma   90.00
#
_symmetry.space_group_name_H-M   'P 1'
#
loop_
_entity.id
_entity.type
_entity.pdbx_description
1 polymer ?
#
loop_
_entity_poly.entity_id
_entity_poly.type
_entity_poly.pdbx_seq_one_letter_code
_entity_poly.pdbx_strand_id
1 'polypeptide(L)'
;MVGKENFDWETLKQNTVYEGEYHAGHPNIVTFWEVFEELTEDQKKAFLLFLTGCDRVPILGMNQIRMRVQTLLNSSQQHFPEALTCHSLLQLPIYPSKETLHSRLIEAVGHNRGFWNE
;
A
#
# COMPACT_ATOMS: atom_id res chain seq x y z
N MET A 1 -18.24 20.88 10.07
CA MET A 1 -16.94 21.28 9.50
C MET A 1 -16.32 20.03 8.90
N VAL A 2 -16.38 19.85 7.58
CA VAL A 2 -15.72 18.72 6.91
C VAL A 2 -14.24 19.10 6.83
N GLY A 3 -13.42 18.48 7.67
CA GLY A 3 -11.97 18.67 7.62
C GLY A 3 -11.48 18.23 6.25
N LYS A 4 -10.72 19.09 5.57
CA LYS A 4 -9.88 18.64 4.45
C LYS A 4 -8.92 17.61 5.04
N GLU A 5 -9.20 16.32 4.82
CA GLU A 5 -8.23 15.27 5.06
C GLU A 5 -7.04 15.56 4.14
N ASN A 6 -5.98 16.12 4.71
CA ASN A 6 -4.76 16.43 3.97
C ASN A 6 -3.93 15.15 3.97
N PHE A 7 -4.00 14.40 2.88
CA PHE A 7 -3.23 13.18 2.72
C PHE A 7 -1.77 13.53 2.40
N ASP A 8 -0.91 13.43 3.40
CA ASP A 8 0.53 13.54 3.26
C ASP A 8 1.16 12.16 2.98
N TRP A 9 1.19 11.82 1.69
CA TRP A 9 1.76 10.57 1.19
C TRP A 9 3.28 10.48 1.39
N GLU A 10 3.97 11.61 1.46
CA GLU A 10 5.41 11.64 1.73
C GLU A 10 5.68 11.22 3.18
N THR A 11 4.89 11.73 4.13
CA THR A 11 4.93 11.29 5.53
C THR A 11 4.66 9.77 5.65
N LEU A 12 3.73 9.21 4.87
CA LEU A 12 3.50 7.76 4.85
C LEU A 12 4.76 6.99 4.42
N LYS A 13 5.40 7.44 3.33
CA LYS A 13 6.64 6.84 2.81
C LYS A 13 7.78 6.93 3.81
N GLN A 14 7.96 8.08 4.45
CA GLN A 14 8.99 8.29 5.47
C GLN A 14 8.78 7.45 6.73
N ASN A 15 7.52 7.21 7.13
CA ASN A 15 7.18 6.40 8.30
C ASN A 15 7.12 4.90 8.02
N THR A 16 7.40 4.48 6.78
CA THR A 16 7.37 3.07 6.41
C THR A 16 8.56 2.31 6.97
N VAL A 17 8.28 1.21 7.66
CA VAL A 17 9.27 0.28 8.18
C VAL A 17 9.35 -0.93 7.26
N TYR A 18 10.57 -1.31 6.87
CA TYR A 18 10.79 -2.49 6.03
C TYR A 18 11.31 -3.66 6.86
N GLU A 19 10.89 -4.87 6.51
CA GLU A 19 11.22 -6.10 7.23
C GLU A 19 11.74 -7.20 6.31
N GLY A 20 12.54 -8.10 6.90
CA GLY A 20 13.16 -9.20 6.16
C GLY A 20 14.17 -8.69 5.14
N GLU A 21 14.00 -9.09 3.88
CA GLU A 21 14.88 -8.69 2.77
C GLU A 21 14.60 -7.28 2.24
N TYR A 22 13.46 -6.70 2.61
CA TYR A 22 13.13 -5.35 2.17
C TYR A 22 13.85 -4.28 2.97
N HIS A 23 14.28 -3.25 2.25
CA HIS A 23 14.84 -2.02 2.75
C HIS A 23 14.56 -0.92 1.72
N ALA A 24 14.75 0.35 2.09
CA ALA A 24 14.39 1.49 1.24
C ALA A 24 15.05 1.50 -0.16
N GLY A 25 16.21 0.85 -0.30
CA GLY A 25 16.94 0.73 -1.57
C GLY A 25 16.70 -0.57 -2.33
N HIS A 26 15.83 -1.46 -1.83
CA HIS A 26 15.53 -2.72 -2.50
C HIS A 26 14.78 -2.41 -3.82
N PRO A 27 15.16 -3.00 -4.97
CA PRO A 27 14.55 -2.66 -6.27
C PRO A 27 13.02 -2.75 -6.27
N ASN A 28 12.45 -3.81 -5.71
CA ASN A 28 10.99 -3.98 -5.61
C ASN A 28 10.30 -2.89 -4.76
N ILE A 29 10.99 -2.34 -3.75
CA ILE A 29 10.48 -1.25 -2.90
C ILE A 29 10.56 0.08 -3.63
N VAL A 30 11.66 0.34 -4.34
CA VAL A 30 11.80 1.53 -5.19
C VAL A 30 10.68 1.53 -6.23
N THR A 31 10.50 0.42 -6.96
CA THR A 31 9.44 0.26 -7.94
C THR A 31 8.04 0.37 -7.32
N PHE A 32 7.82 -0.18 -6.11
CA PHE A 32 6.55 0.00 -5.39
C PHE A 32 6.22 1.47 -5.20
N TRP A 33 7.17 2.29 -4.74
CA TRP A 33 6.93 3.72 -4.53
C TRP A 33 6.77 4.50 -5.83
N GLU A 34 7.50 4.15 -6.89
CA GLU A 34 7.29 4.72 -8.22
C GLU A 34 5.86 4.46 -8.73
N VAL A 35 5.37 3.22 -8.59
CA VAL A 35 3.99 2.85 -8.92
C VAL A 35 3.02 3.61 -8.03
N PHE A 36 3.29 3.68 -6.72
CA PHE A 36 2.43 4.37 -5.77
C PHE A 36 2.28 5.86 -6.10
N GLU A 37 3.37 6.52 -6.50
CA GLU A 37 3.36 7.94 -6.88
C GLU A 37 2.51 8.21 -8.13
N GLU A 38 2.48 7.26 -9.07
CA GLU A 38 1.66 7.29 -10.29
C GLU A 38 0.16 7.05 -10.06
N LEU A 39 -0.22 6.52 -8.88
CA LEU A 39 -1.61 6.30 -8.54
C LEU A 39 -2.38 7.62 -8.42
N THR A 40 -3.65 7.60 -8.82
CA THR A 40 -4.58 8.71 -8.56
C THR A 40 -4.83 8.85 -7.06
N GLU A 41 -5.26 10.02 -6.61
CA GLU A 41 -5.60 10.24 -5.20
C GLU A 41 -6.64 9.23 -4.67
N ASP A 42 -7.64 8.88 -5.49
CA ASP A 42 -8.65 7.90 -5.11
C ASP A 42 -8.09 6.48 -4.96
N GLN A 43 -7.11 6.11 -5.80
CA GLN A 43 -6.40 4.84 -5.68
C GLN A 43 -5.48 4.82 -4.46
N LYS A 44 -4.80 5.92 -4.13
CA LYS A 44 -3.98 6.03 -2.91
C LYS A 44 -4.84 5.93 -1.64
N LYS A 45 -6.01 6.55 -1.62
CA LYS A 45 -6.99 6.39 -0.53
C LYS A 45 -7.53 4.97 -0.46
N ALA A 46 -7.81 4.34 -1.60
CA ALA A 46 -8.22 2.94 -1.64
C ALA A 46 -7.11 2.02 -1.10
N PHE A 47 -5.84 2.30 -1.41
CA PHE A 47 -4.70 1.59 -0.85
C PHE A 47 -4.62 1.79 0.67
N LEU A 48 -4.88 2.99 1.17
CA LEU A 48 -4.90 3.24 2.61
C LEU A 48 -5.97 2.42 3.32
N LEU A 49 -7.17 2.33 2.73
CA LEU A 49 -8.24 1.46 3.20
C LEU A 49 -7.82 -0.01 3.15
N PHE A 50 -7.22 -0.47 2.04
CA PHE A 50 -6.69 -1.82 1.90
C PHE A 50 -5.67 -2.15 2.99
N LEU A 51 -4.77 -1.21 3.30
CA LEU A 51 -3.69 -1.39 4.27
C LEU A 51 -4.17 -1.36 5.72
N THR A 52 -5.10 -0.46 6.05
CA THR A 52 -5.45 -0.15 7.45
C THR A 52 -6.83 -0.66 7.84
N GLY A 53 -7.67 -1.05 6.88
CA GLY A 53 -9.09 -1.34 7.08
C GLY A 53 -9.94 -0.11 7.37
N CYS A 54 -9.36 1.10 7.31
CA CYS A 54 -10.05 2.37 7.52
C CYS A 54 -9.80 3.31 6.34
N ASP A 55 -10.85 3.90 5.78
CA ASP A 55 -10.77 4.89 4.70
C ASP A 55 -10.49 6.30 5.21
N ARG A 56 -10.56 6.51 6.53
CA ARG A 56 -10.34 7.79 7.19
C ARG A 56 -8.93 7.90 7.73
N VAL A 57 -8.33 9.06 7.53
CA VAL A 57 -7.07 9.40 8.19
C VAL A 57 -7.36 9.53 9.70
N PRO A 58 -6.51 8.97 10.59
CA PRO A 58 -6.63 9.24 12.01
C PRO A 58 -6.72 10.75 12.26
N ILE A 59 -7.51 11.18 13.25
CA ILE A 59 -7.63 12.62 13.61
C ILE A 59 -6.26 13.25 13.87
N LEU A 60 -5.30 12.43 14.34
CA LEU A 60 -3.92 12.80 14.62
C LEU A 60 -3.03 12.95 13.36
N GLY A 61 -3.53 12.62 12.17
CA GLY A 61 -2.85 12.74 10.88
C GLY A 61 -2.18 11.45 10.39
N MET A 62 -1.64 11.50 9.16
CA MET A 62 -0.93 10.37 8.53
C MET A 62 0.34 9.96 9.26
N ASN A 63 0.89 10.84 10.12
CA ASN A 63 2.07 10.54 10.94
C ASN A 63 1.87 9.39 11.95
N GLN A 64 0.63 9.03 12.27
CA GLN A 64 0.32 7.90 13.15
C GLN A 64 0.31 6.57 12.40
N ILE A 65 0.21 6.61 11.07
CA ILE A 65 0.16 5.42 10.23
C ILE A 65 1.59 4.92 10.05
N ARG A 66 1.92 3.86 10.77
CA ARG A 66 3.21 3.16 10.64
C ARG A 66 3.02 1.95 9.76
N MET A 67 3.12 2.17 8.45
CA MET A 67 3.11 1.07 7.49
C MET A 67 4.34 0.20 7.71
N ARG A 68 4.14 -1.11 7.75
CA ARG A 68 5.23 -2.10 7.70
C ARG A 68 5.16 -2.80 6.35
N VAL A 69 6.30 -3.10 5.74
CA VAL A 69 6.36 -3.81 4.45
C VAL A 69 7.32 -4.99 4.56
N GLN A 70 6.84 -6.18 4.23
CA GLN A 70 7.64 -7.39 4.20
C GLN A 70 7.41 -8.16 2.90
N THR A 71 8.34 -9.07 2.58
CA THR A 71 8.15 -10.03 1.49
C THR A 71 7.02 -11.01 1.82
N LEU A 72 6.16 -11.30 0.85
CA LEU A 72 5.24 -12.43 0.94
C LEU A 72 6.01 -13.73 0.69
N LEU A 73 6.19 -14.56 1.72
CA LEU A 73 6.96 -15.81 1.63
C LEU A 73 6.26 -16.85 0.75
N ASN A 74 7.03 -17.66 0.02
CA ASN A 74 6.53 -18.70 -0.88
C ASN A 74 5.55 -18.19 -1.94
N SER A 75 5.64 -16.91 -2.30
CA SER A 75 4.81 -16.29 -3.33
C SER A 75 5.49 -16.33 -4.70
N SER A 76 4.68 -16.20 -5.74
CA SER A 76 5.11 -16.01 -7.12
C SER A 76 4.68 -14.64 -7.62
N GLN A 77 5.23 -14.20 -8.76
CA GLN A 77 4.84 -12.95 -9.44
C GLN A 77 3.34 -12.86 -9.80
N GLN A 78 2.58 -13.95 -9.70
CA GLN A 78 1.14 -13.98 -9.97
C GLN A 78 0.30 -13.68 -8.72
N HIS A 79 0.90 -13.76 -7.53
CA HIS A 79 0.19 -13.49 -6.29
C HIS A 79 -0.08 -11.99 -6.14
N PHE A 80 -1.18 -11.68 -5.48
CA PHE A 80 -1.51 -10.31 -5.11
C PHE A 80 -0.74 -9.89 -3.85
N PRO A 81 -0.49 -8.59 -3.66
CA PRO A 81 -0.11 -8.11 -2.34
C PRO A 81 -1.23 -8.38 -1.35
N GLU A 82 -0.85 -8.66 -0.11
CA GLU A 82 -1.77 -8.91 1.00
C GLU A 82 -1.58 -7.86 2.10
N ALA A 83 -2.66 -7.49 2.77
CA ALA A 83 -2.61 -6.55 3.90
C ALA A 83 -3.12 -7.21 5.18
N LEU A 84 -2.32 -7.14 6.24
CA LEU A 84 -2.72 -7.48 7.59
C LEU A 84 -3.12 -6.18 8.30
N THR A 85 -4.38 -5.80 8.14
CA THR A 85 -4.93 -4.51 8.54
C THR A 85 -4.71 -4.18 10.02
N CYS A 86 -4.88 -5.16 10.91
CA CYS A 86 -4.63 -5.03 12.35
C CYS A 86 -3.21 -4.53 12.69
N HIS A 87 -2.25 -4.72 11.78
CA HIS A 87 -0.84 -4.36 11.97
C HIS A 87 -0.35 -3.30 10.98
N SER A 88 -1.23 -2.79 10.09
CA SER A 88 -0.83 -1.92 8.96
C SER A 88 0.36 -2.49 8.19
N LEU A 89 0.36 -3.81 7.97
CA LEU A 89 1.46 -4.56 7.37
C LEU A 89 1.08 -4.97 5.94
N LEU A 90 1.86 -4.53 4.98
CA LEU A 90 1.81 -4.93 3.58
C LEU A 90 2.77 -6.09 3.34
N GLN A 91 2.24 -7.22 2.89
CA GLN A 91 3.02 -8.33 2.37
C GLN A 91 3.07 -8.22 0.85
N LEU A 92 4.24 -7.88 0.32
CA LEU A 92 4.46 -7.62 -1.10
C LEU A 92 5.24 -8.78 -1.71
N PRO A 93 4.73 -9.44 -2.78
CA PRO A 93 5.53 -10.34 -3.60
C PRO A 93 6.65 -9.60 -4.32
N ILE A 94 7.72 -10.32 -4.68
CA ILE A 94 8.76 -9.77 -5.56
C ILE A 94 8.26 -9.83 -7.00
N TYR A 95 8.07 -8.67 -7.61
CA TYR A 95 7.62 -8.55 -8.99
C TYR A 95 8.80 -8.31 -9.94
N PRO A 96 8.77 -8.89 -11.15
CA PRO A 96 9.87 -8.76 -12.12
C PRO A 96 9.85 -7.41 -12.85
N SER A 97 8.72 -6.70 -12.85
CA SER A 97 8.55 -5.46 -13.59
C SER A 97 7.58 -4.51 -12.89
N LYS A 98 7.72 -3.21 -13.21
CA LYS A 98 6.84 -2.15 -12.73
C LYS A 98 5.39 -2.36 -13.14
N GLU A 99 5.15 -2.78 -14.38
CA GLU A 99 3.82 -3.02 -14.93
C GLU A 99 3.12 -4.15 -14.16
N THR A 100 3.85 -5.21 -13.83
CA THR A 100 3.31 -6.34 -13.06
C THR A 100 2.93 -5.89 -11.65
N LEU A 101 3.80 -5.13 -10.99
CA LEU A 101 3.53 -4.57 -9.67
C LEU A 101 2.30 -3.66 -9.70
N HIS A 102 2.24 -2.74 -10.67
CA HIS A 102 1.12 -1.83 -10.84
C HIS A 102 -0.21 -2.58 -11.02
N SER A 103 -0.28 -3.55 -11.96
CA SER A 103 -1.52 -4.31 -12.19
C SER A 103 -1.96 -5.05 -10.93
N ARG A 104 -1.04 -5.77 -10.26
CA ARG A 104 -1.35 -6.57 -9.07
C ARG A 104 -1.74 -5.71 -7.88
N LEU A 105 -1.10 -4.56 -7.70
CA LEU A 105 -1.45 -3.63 -6.64
C LEU A 105 -2.86 -3.05 -6.85
N ILE A 106 -3.18 -2.59 -8.06
CA ILE A 106 -4.51 -2.04 -8.38
C ILE A 106 -5.60 -3.08 -8.25
N GLU A 107 -5.38 -4.30 -8.77
CA GLU A 107 -6.32 -5.41 -8.65
C GLU A 107 -6.59 -5.75 -7.19
N ALA A 108 -5.53 -5.87 -6.36
CA ALA A 108 -5.67 -6.19 -4.94
C ALA A 108 -6.44 -5.11 -4.14
N VAL A 109 -6.08 -3.85 -4.37
CA VAL A 109 -6.77 -2.69 -3.77
C VAL A 109 -8.24 -2.63 -4.23
N GLY A 110 -8.50 -2.97 -5.49
CA GLY A 110 -9.84 -3.04 -6.06
C GLY A 110 -10.71 -4.14 -5.44
N HIS A 111 -10.14 -5.31 -5.15
CA HIS A 111 -10.87 -6.44 -4.55
C HIS A 111 -11.29 -6.18 -3.09
N ASN A 112 -10.49 -5.45 -2.32
CA ASN A 112 -10.78 -5.15 -0.91
C ASN A 112 -12.02 -4.25 -0.73
N ARG A 113 -12.45 -3.57 -1.80
CA ARG A 113 -13.65 -2.73 -1.77
C ARG A 113 -14.97 -3.48 -1.77
N GLY A 114 -15.03 -4.81 -1.92
CA GLY A 114 -16.23 -5.62 -1.69
C GLY A 114 -17.55 -5.18 -2.37
N PHE A 115 -17.51 -4.21 -3.29
CA PHE A 115 -18.66 -3.57 -3.93
C PHE A 115 -18.20 -2.93 -5.25
N TRP A 116 -17.84 -3.76 -6.23
CA TRP A 116 -18.19 -3.44 -7.61
C TRP A 116 -19.46 -4.22 -7.86
N ASN A 117 -20.60 -3.54 -7.71
CA ASN A 117 -21.92 -4.10 -8.02
C ASN A 117 -21.91 -4.69 -9.44
N GLU A 118 -22.50 -5.87 -9.58
CA GLU A 118 -23.25 -6.24 -10.79
C GLU A 118 -24.42 -5.26 -11.00
#